data_AF-A0AAD9WS68-F1
#
_entry.id   AF-A0AAD9WS68-F1
#
_cell.length_a   1.000
_cell.length_b   1.000
_cell.length_c   1.000
_cell.angle_alpha   90.00
_cell.angle_beta   90.00
_cell.angle_gamma   90.00
#
_symmetry.space_group_name_H-M   'P 1'
#
loop_
_entity.id
_entity.type
_entity.pdbx_description
1 polymer ?
#
loop_
_entity_poly.entity_id
_entity_poly.type
_entity_poly.pdbx_seq_one_letter_code
_entity_poly.pdbx_strand_id
1 'polypeptide(L)'
;MTKITDMYTELRFLRVLKLDGFRTKRTLCEEIGKLIHLKYLGLRESYVKRLPRPIINLRRLQTLDLFNSDTYVELPDEISKLKELRHLFGKFHGNWEIDSLTKLQSLKYVSSTRWISIDTEKLGNLRELWIYGFFGSLEFRLDSVAKLERLEQLLVKLDRYDCFKSLQPLT
;
A
#
# COMPACT_ATOMS: atom_id res chain seq x y z
N MET A 1 12.81 -33.27 -13.53
CA MET A 1 13.08 -31.96 -12.91
C MET A 1 12.43 -30.90 -13.78
N THR A 2 11.18 -30.54 -13.48
CA THR A 2 10.48 -29.44 -14.16
C THR A 2 11.24 -28.16 -13.83
N LYS A 3 11.74 -27.44 -14.84
CA LYS A 3 12.45 -26.17 -14.60
C LYS A 3 11.44 -25.23 -13.95
N ILE A 4 11.81 -24.57 -12.84
CA ILE A 4 11.01 -23.51 -12.19
C ILE A 4 10.50 -22.47 -13.22
N THR A 5 11.20 -22.33 -14.34
CA THR A 5 10.82 -21.50 -15.48
C THR A 5 9.47 -21.84 -16.13
N ASP A 6 9.00 -23.10 -16.05
CA ASP A 6 7.80 -23.57 -16.77
C ASP A 6 6.48 -23.25 -16.01
N MET A 7 6.52 -23.10 -14.68
CA MET A 7 5.33 -22.83 -13.86
C MET A 7 4.67 -21.48 -14.20
N TYR A 8 5.43 -20.49 -14.66
CA TYR A 8 4.90 -19.14 -14.94
C TYR A 8 4.21 -19.03 -16.31
N THR A 9 4.55 -19.92 -17.25
CA THR A 9 3.80 -20.09 -18.51
C THR A 9 2.45 -20.76 -18.28
N GLU A 10 2.37 -21.66 -17.30
CA GLU A 10 1.14 -22.39 -16.96
C GLU A 10 0.14 -21.52 -16.17
N LEU A 11 0.65 -20.62 -15.32
CA LEU A 11 -0.17 -19.73 -14.48
C LEU A 11 -0.53 -18.40 -15.15
N ARG A 12 -0.44 -18.30 -16.49
CA ARG A 12 -0.73 -17.05 -17.23
C ARG A 12 -2.12 -16.47 -16.98
N PHE A 13 -3.10 -17.29 -16.58
CA PHE A 13 -4.45 -16.83 -16.27
C PHE A 13 -4.67 -16.50 -14.79
N LEU A 14 -3.66 -16.65 -13.95
CA LEU A 14 -3.76 -16.41 -12.51
C LEU A 14 -4.11 -14.94 -12.24
N ARG A 15 -5.20 -14.73 -11.48
CA ARG A 15 -5.72 -13.41 -11.12
C ARG A 15 -5.53 -13.10 -9.64
N VAL A 16 -5.44 -14.13 -8.81
CA VAL A 16 -5.35 -14.02 -7.35
C VAL A 16 -4.22 -14.92 -6.89
N LEU A 17 -3.26 -14.35 -6.19
CA LEU A 17 -2.19 -15.08 -5.53
C LEU A 17 -2.13 -14.62 -4.07
N LYS A 18 -2.33 -15.56 -3.16
CA LYS A 18 -2.27 -15.32 -1.72
C LYS A 18 -1.23 -16.25 -1.12
N LEU A 19 -0.19 -15.65 -0.52
CA LEU A 19 0.97 -16.32 0.06
C LEU A 19 1.19 -15.79 1.48
N ASP A 20 0.10 -15.70 2.25
CA ASP A 20 0.14 -15.24 3.64
C ASP A 20 0.96 -16.21 4.50
N GLY A 21 1.72 -15.66 5.47
CA GLY A 21 2.60 -16.44 6.34
C GLY A 21 3.84 -17.01 5.64
N PHE A 22 4.04 -16.73 4.35
CA PHE A 22 5.19 -17.23 3.59
C PHE A 22 6.49 -16.59 4.05
N ARG A 23 7.41 -17.36 4.63
CA ARG A 23 8.71 -16.86 5.06
C ARG A 23 9.70 -16.80 3.90
N THR A 24 9.97 -15.60 3.40
CA THR A 24 11.02 -15.38 2.40
C THR A 24 12.35 -14.92 3.03
N LYS A 25 13.45 -14.98 2.26
CA LYS A 25 14.75 -14.35 2.57
C LYS A 25 14.69 -12.81 2.43
N ARG A 26 13.66 -12.16 2.97
CA ARG A 26 13.40 -10.71 2.95
C ARG A 26 13.03 -10.10 1.58
N THR A 27 13.26 -10.77 0.45
CA THR A 27 12.91 -10.25 -0.88
C THR A 27 11.98 -11.22 -1.61
N LEU A 28 10.96 -10.71 -2.30
CA LEU A 28 10.12 -11.51 -3.18
C LEU A 28 10.84 -11.79 -4.52
N CYS A 29 10.69 -12.99 -5.08
CA CYS A 29 11.37 -13.40 -6.31
C CYS A 29 10.94 -12.57 -7.54
N GLU A 30 11.86 -12.31 -8.46
CA GLU A 30 11.64 -11.47 -9.66
C GLU A 30 10.57 -12.03 -10.60
N GLU A 31 10.37 -13.34 -10.59
CA GLU A 31 9.39 -14.04 -11.43
C GLU A 31 7.94 -13.65 -11.14
N ILE A 32 7.66 -13.02 -9.99
CA ILE A 32 6.34 -12.46 -9.71
C ILE A 32 5.87 -11.53 -10.85
N GLY A 33 6.80 -10.80 -11.49
CA GLY A 33 6.51 -9.90 -12.59
C GLY A 33 6.01 -10.58 -13.87
N LYS A 34 6.09 -11.91 -13.97
CA LYS A 34 5.57 -12.68 -15.12
C LYS A 34 4.05 -12.90 -15.04
N LEU A 35 3.45 -12.74 -13.85
CA LEU A 35 2.01 -12.94 -13.63
C LEU A 35 1.19 -11.72 -14.09
N ILE A 36 1.36 -11.28 -15.34
CA ILE A 36 0.83 -9.99 -15.86
C ILE A 36 -0.71 -9.84 -15.78
N HIS A 37 -1.43 -10.93 -15.56
CA HIS A 37 -2.89 -10.96 -15.40
C HIS A 37 -3.36 -10.88 -13.95
N LEU A 38 -2.43 -10.83 -12.99
CA LEU A 38 -2.72 -10.77 -11.56
C LEU A 38 -3.47 -9.48 -11.21
N LYS A 39 -4.54 -9.63 -10.43
CA LYS A 39 -5.38 -8.56 -9.89
C LYS A 39 -5.21 -8.43 -8.37
N TYR A 40 -4.87 -9.51 -7.69
CA TYR A 40 -4.67 -9.53 -6.24
C TYR A 40 -3.35 -10.26 -5.90
N LEU A 41 -2.50 -9.59 -5.13
CA LEU A 41 -1.32 -10.18 -4.50
C LEU A 41 -1.39 -9.95 -2.99
N GLY A 42 -1.53 -11.04 -2.23
CA GLY A 42 -1.49 -11.04 -0.77
C GLY A 42 -0.24 -11.75 -0.25
N LEU A 43 0.50 -11.07 0.61
CA LEU A 43 1.72 -11.53 1.26
C LEU A 43 1.70 -11.12 2.75
N ARG A 44 0.54 -11.20 3.40
CA ARG A 44 0.44 -10.81 4.82
C ARG A 44 1.35 -11.70 5.66
N GLU A 45 1.96 -11.15 6.70
CA GLU A 45 2.80 -11.94 7.62
C GLU A 45 3.95 -12.72 6.93
N SER A 46 4.42 -12.24 5.76
CA SER A 46 5.47 -12.90 4.97
C SER A 46 6.90 -12.41 5.25
N TYR A 47 7.05 -11.36 6.07
CA TYR A 47 8.32 -10.68 6.38
C TYR A 47 9.12 -10.24 5.14
N VAL A 48 8.42 -10.03 4.00
CA VAL A 48 9.00 -9.36 2.83
C VAL A 48 9.39 -7.94 3.23
N LYS A 49 10.65 -7.58 3.03
CA LYS A 49 11.20 -6.23 3.26
C LYS A 49 11.37 -5.43 1.98
N ARG A 50 11.43 -6.08 0.82
CA ARG A 50 11.60 -5.42 -0.48
C ARG A 50 10.82 -6.14 -1.57
N LEU A 51 10.10 -5.37 -2.39
CA LEU A 51 9.54 -5.87 -3.63
C LEU A 51 10.57 -5.80 -4.77
N PRO A 52 10.66 -6.82 -5.63
CA PRO A 52 11.55 -6.78 -6.78
C PRO A 52 11.00 -5.80 -7.83
N ARG A 53 11.88 -5.11 -8.56
CA ARG A 53 11.48 -4.14 -9.61
C ARG A 53 10.47 -4.71 -10.61
N PRO A 54 10.55 -5.98 -11.07
CA PRO A 54 9.54 -6.59 -11.95
C PRO A 54 8.09 -6.57 -11.45
N ILE A 55 7.82 -6.26 -10.17
CA ILE A 55 6.44 -6.05 -9.68
C ILE A 55 5.67 -5.01 -10.51
N ILE A 56 6.38 -4.03 -11.11
CA ILE A 56 5.78 -3.00 -11.97
C ILE A 56 5.17 -3.55 -13.27
N ASN A 57 5.47 -4.79 -13.63
CA ASN A 57 4.89 -5.47 -14.80
C ASN A 57 3.45 -5.93 -14.54
N LEU A 58 3.02 -5.97 -13.28
CA LEU A 58 1.66 -6.34 -12.88
C LEU A 58 0.65 -5.21 -13.14
N ARG A 59 0.59 -4.72 -14.39
CA ARG A 59 -0.22 -3.54 -14.77
C ARG A 59 -1.72 -3.68 -14.51
N ARG A 60 -2.20 -4.90 -14.26
CA ARG A 60 -3.61 -5.21 -13.92
C ARG A 60 -3.85 -5.38 -12.42
N LEU A 61 -2.83 -5.21 -11.59
CA LEU A 61 -2.92 -5.38 -10.15
C LEU A 61 -3.86 -4.33 -9.57
N GLN A 62 -4.86 -4.78 -8.82
CA GLN A 62 -5.88 -3.95 -8.18
C GLN A 62 -5.68 -3.93 -6.66
N THR A 63 -5.15 -5.01 -6.08
CA THR A 63 -4.86 -5.10 -4.66
C THR A 63 -3.45 -5.60 -4.43
N LEU A 64 -2.69 -4.85 -3.63
CA LEU A 64 -1.39 -5.25 -3.11
C LEU A 64 -1.46 -5.20 -1.58
N ASP A 65 -1.42 -6.38 -0.98
CA ASP A 65 -1.57 -6.56 0.46
C ASP A 65 -0.29 -7.14 1.05
N LEU A 66 0.49 -6.27 1.67
CA LEU A 66 1.82 -6.52 2.22
C LEU A 66 1.85 -6.23 3.72
N PHE A 67 0.68 -6.22 4.37
CA PHE A 67 0.62 -5.90 5.79
C PHE A 67 1.39 -6.93 6.63
N ASN A 68 2.30 -6.40 7.44
CA ASN A 68 3.04 -7.13 8.44
C ASN A 68 3.13 -6.22 9.68
N SER A 69 2.95 -6.79 10.87
CA SER A 69 2.90 -6.02 12.12
C SER A 69 4.14 -5.16 12.33
N ASP A 70 5.32 -5.71 12.03
CA ASP A 70 6.61 -5.15 12.51
C ASP A 70 7.62 -4.90 11.38
N THR A 71 7.15 -4.94 10.12
CA THR A 71 8.04 -4.80 8.95
C THR A 71 7.58 -3.68 8.04
N TYR A 72 8.53 -2.81 7.69
CA TYR A 72 8.39 -1.87 6.58
C TYR A 72 8.84 -2.53 5.29
N VAL A 73 8.12 -2.27 4.20
CA VAL A 73 8.42 -2.80 2.87
C VAL A 73 8.91 -1.69 1.96
N GLU A 74 10.09 -1.88 1.38
CA GLU A 74 10.63 -1.01 0.35
C GLU A 74 9.89 -1.27 -0.96
N LEU A 75 9.25 -0.22 -1.47
CA LEU A 75 8.64 -0.24 -2.80
C LEU A 75 9.66 0.24 -3.85
N PRO A 76 9.59 -0.26 -5.09
CA PRO A 76 10.36 0.33 -6.18
C PRO A 76 9.85 1.74 -6.49
N ASP A 77 10.77 2.63 -6.91
CA ASP A 77 10.46 4.03 -7.23
C ASP A 77 9.32 4.16 -8.25
N GLU A 78 9.22 3.21 -9.19
CA GLU A 78 8.19 3.24 -10.23
C GLU A 78 6.89 2.51 -9.87
N ILE A 79 6.57 2.33 -8.57
CA ILE A 79 5.31 1.73 -8.13
C ILE A 79 4.08 2.48 -8.68
N SER A 80 4.24 3.78 -8.98
CA SER A 80 3.21 4.63 -9.62
C SER A 80 2.80 4.15 -11.02
N LYS A 81 3.53 3.21 -11.64
CA LYS A 81 3.15 2.54 -12.90
C LYS A 81 2.00 1.55 -12.75
N LEU A 82 1.66 1.12 -11.53
CA LEU A 82 0.53 0.24 -11.25
C LEU A 82 -0.81 1.01 -11.27
N LYS A 83 -1.16 1.59 -12.43
CA LYS A 83 -2.30 2.52 -12.57
C LYS A 83 -3.68 1.91 -12.27
N GLU A 84 -3.80 0.58 -12.24
CA GLU A 84 -5.04 -0.12 -11.86
C GLU A 84 -5.18 -0.38 -10.36
N LEU A 85 -4.18 0.00 -9.54
CA LEU A 85 -4.19 -0.27 -8.11
C LEU A 85 -5.31 0.52 -7.42
N ARG A 86 -6.11 -0.20 -6.64
CA ARG A 86 -7.25 0.33 -5.86
C ARG A 86 -7.03 0.17 -4.36
N HIS A 87 -6.31 -0.86 -3.96
CA HIS A 87 -6.09 -1.17 -2.55
C HIS A 87 -4.61 -1.41 -2.31
N LEU A 88 -4.02 -0.64 -1.41
CA LEU A 88 -2.63 -0.78 -1.01
C LEU A 88 -2.52 -0.85 0.52
N PHE A 89 -2.10 -2.00 1.04
CA PHE A 89 -2.02 -2.26 2.47
C PHE A 89 -0.60 -2.64 2.86
N GLY A 90 -0.03 -1.91 3.81
CA GLY A 90 1.29 -2.22 4.35
C GLY A 90 1.98 -0.98 4.89
N LYS A 91 3.01 -1.20 5.69
CA LYS A 91 3.92 -0.13 6.12
C LYS A 91 5.02 -0.04 5.08
N PHE A 92 5.18 1.11 4.45
CA PHE A 92 6.09 1.26 3.32
C PHE A 92 7.11 2.37 3.54
N HIS A 93 8.23 2.26 2.84
CA HIS A 93 9.26 3.30 2.77
C HIS A 93 9.88 3.34 1.36
N GLY A 94 10.75 4.32 1.14
CA GLY A 94 11.35 4.61 -0.17
C GLY A 94 10.69 5.83 -0.84
N ASN A 95 11.06 6.10 -2.09
CA ASN A 95 10.38 7.11 -2.88
C ASN A 95 9.20 6.46 -3.62
N TRP A 96 8.02 7.03 -3.46
CA TRP A 96 6.79 6.47 -4.03
C TRP A 96 5.77 7.59 -4.17
N GLU A 97 5.48 7.93 -5.41
CA GLU A 97 4.46 8.89 -5.82
C GLU A 97 3.07 8.25 -5.70
N ILE A 98 2.62 8.02 -4.47
CA ILE A 98 1.34 7.34 -4.22
C ILE A 98 0.14 8.19 -4.68
N ASP A 99 0.28 9.51 -4.64
CA ASP A 99 -0.66 10.49 -5.17
C ASP A 99 -0.85 10.35 -6.69
N SER A 100 0.10 9.74 -7.42
CA SER A 100 -0.05 9.39 -8.84
C SER A 100 -0.93 8.14 -9.09
N LEU A 101 -1.38 7.44 -8.04
CA LEU A 101 -2.29 6.29 -8.12
C LEU A 101 -3.75 6.74 -7.90
N THR A 102 -4.27 7.54 -8.83
CA THR A 102 -5.58 8.20 -8.73
C THR A 102 -6.79 7.26 -8.65
N LYS A 103 -6.62 5.95 -8.91
CA LYS A 103 -7.64 4.91 -8.73
C LYS A 103 -7.69 4.31 -7.32
N LEU A 104 -6.79 4.71 -6.42
CA LEU A 104 -6.79 4.22 -5.04
C LEU A 104 -8.11 4.53 -4.34
N GLN A 105 -8.63 3.49 -3.70
CA GLN A 105 -9.86 3.48 -2.91
C GLN A 105 -9.55 3.18 -1.44
N SER A 106 -8.51 2.39 -1.17
CA SER A 106 -8.10 2.07 0.20
C SER A 106 -6.58 2.17 0.34
N LEU A 107 -6.12 2.99 1.29
CA LEU A 107 -4.72 3.09 1.68
C LEU A 107 -4.60 2.82 3.18
N LYS A 108 -3.95 1.72 3.56
CA LYS A 108 -3.86 1.31 4.97
C LYS A 108 -2.43 1.27 5.46
N TYR A 109 -2.26 1.69 6.71
CA TYR A 109 -1.01 1.69 7.46
C TYR A 109 0.03 2.63 6.85
N VAL A 110 -0.39 3.86 6.51
CA VAL A 110 0.53 4.94 6.13
C VAL A 110 0.99 5.69 7.38
N SER A 111 2.27 6.04 7.49
CA SER A 111 2.72 6.85 8.62
C SER A 111 2.21 8.29 8.49
N SER A 112 1.92 8.95 9.62
CA SER A 112 1.52 10.36 9.64
C SER A 112 2.57 11.27 8.97
N THR A 113 3.86 10.98 9.19
CA THR A 113 4.99 11.68 8.55
C THR A 113 4.98 11.55 7.03
N ARG A 114 4.56 10.40 6.50
CA ARG A 114 4.46 10.19 5.06
C ARG A 114 3.22 10.84 4.47
N TRP A 115 2.11 10.82 5.22
CA TRP A 115 0.85 11.42 4.79
C TRP A 115 0.98 12.91 4.48
N ILE A 116 1.74 13.65 5.30
CA ILE A 116 1.92 15.11 5.14
C ILE A 116 2.51 15.46 3.76
N SER A 117 3.31 14.55 3.17
CA SER A 117 3.91 14.76 1.85
C SER A 117 3.03 14.37 0.65
N ILE A 118 1.82 13.83 0.90
CA ILE A 118 0.93 13.36 -0.16
C ILE A 118 0.04 14.49 -0.63
N ASP A 119 -0.02 14.70 -1.95
CA ASP A 119 -1.02 15.54 -2.58
C ASP A 119 -2.39 14.85 -2.55
N THR A 120 -3.20 15.21 -1.56
CA THR A 120 -4.51 14.61 -1.29
C THR A 120 -5.55 14.96 -2.36
N GLU A 121 -5.36 16.04 -3.13
CA GLU A 121 -6.30 16.45 -4.19
C GLU A 121 -6.33 15.44 -5.35
N LYS A 122 -5.22 14.70 -5.55
CA LYS A 122 -5.16 13.63 -6.54
C LYS A 122 -5.84 12.33 -6.09
N LEU A 123 -6.14 12.19 -4.80
CA LEU A 123 -6.70 10.96 -4.21
C LEU A 123 -8.24 11.01 -4.07
N GLY A 124 -8.94 11.64 -5.01
CA GLY A 124 -10.41 11.82 -4.98
C GLY A 124 -11.25 10.54 -5.02
N ASN A 125 -10.66 9.35 -5.18
CA ASN A 125 -11.35 8.06 -5.10
C ASN A 125 -11.19 7.36 -3.76
N LEU A 126 -10.38 7.90 -2.84
CA LEU A 126 -10.05 7.27 -1.58
C LEU A 126 -11.28 7.26 -0.66
N ARG A 127 -11.67 6.06 -0.22
CA ARG A 127 -12.80 5.79 0.68
C ARG A 127 -12.35 5.31 2.04
N GLU A 128 -11.18 4.69 2.11
CA GLU A 128 -10.64 4.16 3.36
C GLU A 128 -9.17 4.53 3.56
N LEU A 129 -8.87 5.12 4.72
CA LEU A 129 -7.53 5.61 5.06
C LEU A 129 -7.16 5.23 6.49
N TRP A 130 -6.06 4.50 6.66
CA TRP A 130 -5.53 4.15 7.98
C TRP A 130 -4.15 4.75 8.20
N ILE A 131 -4.05 5.66 9.16
CA ILE A 131 -2.84 6.40 9.51
C ILE A 131 -2.33 5.95 10.87
N TYR A 132 -1.01 5.83 11.01
CA TYR A 132 -0.37 5.58 12.31
C TYR A 132 0.84 6.51 12.52
N GLY A 133 1.24 6.75 13.76
CA GLY A 133 2.50 7.45 14.05
C GLY A 133 2.50 8.21 15.37
N PHE A 134 3.65 8.83 15.64
CA PHE A 134 3.90 9.67 16.81
C PHE A 134 3.57 11.12 16.48
N PHE A 135 2.70 11.77 17.25
CA PHE A 135 2.25 13.15 17.03
C PHE A 135 2.99 14.16 17.91
N GLY A 136 4.19 13.81 18.37
CA GLY A 136 4.98 14.60 19.32
C GLY A 136 5.50 15.96 18.82
N SER A 137 5.20 16.37 17.60
CA SER A 137 5.49 17.72 17.11
C SER A 137 4.59 18.11 15.92
N LEU A 138 3.36 18.53 16.24
CA LEU A 138 2.56 19.57 15.55
C LEU A 138 2.20 19.52 14.05
N GLU A 139 2.68 18.61 13.20
CA GLU A 139 2.47 18.78 11.73
C GLU A 139 1.30 18.03 11.09
N PHE A 140 0.79 16.95 11.68
CA PHE A 140 -0.37 16.29 11.08
C PHE A 140 -1.66 17.06 11.39
N ARG A 141 -2.29 17.59 10.34
CA ARG A 141 -3.59 18.26 10.40
C ARG A 141 -4.62 17.48 9.61
N LEU A 142 -5.80 17.32 10.21
CA LEU A 142 -6.96 16.70 9.55
C LEU A 142 -7.43 17.50 8.33
N ASP A 143 -7.01 18.77 8.18
CA ASP A 143 -7.32 19.61 7.02
C ASP A 143 -6.97 18.91 5.68
N SER A 144 -5.86 18.16 5.63
CA SER A 144 -5.49 17.36 4.45
C SER A 144 -6.43 16.19 4.19
N VAL A 145 -6.94 15.56 5.25
CA VAL A 145 -7.89 14.45 5.19
C VAL A 145 -9.29 14.97 4.84
N ALA A 146 -9.64 16.17 5.29
CA ALA A 146 -10.92 16.82 4.99
C ALA A 146 -11.11 17.13 3.50
N LYS A 147 -10.02 17.23 2.72
CA LYS A 147 -10.07 17.35 1.25
C LYS A 147 -10.56 16.08 0.54
N LEU A 148 -10.58 14.94 1.22
CA LEU A 148 -11.00 13.66 0.64
C LEU A 148 -12.52 13.54 0.70
N GLU A 149 -13.21 14.12 -0.28
CA GLU A 149 -14.68 14.22 -0.34
C GLU A 149 -15.42 12.86 -0.32
N ARG A 150 -14.74 11.77 -0.68
CA ARG A 150 -15.30 10.41 -0.72
C ARG A 150 -14.86 9.53 0.44
N LEU A 151 -14.14 10.08 1.42
CA LEU A 151 -13.63 9.30 2.53
C LEU A 151 -14.79 8.85 3.44
N GLU A 152 -14.96 7.53 3.55
CA GLU A 152 -15.99 6.89 4.36
C GLU A 152 -15.43 6.36 5.68
N GLN A 153 -14.16 5.95 5.67
CA GLN A 153 -13.51 5.29 6.79
C GLN A 153 -12.14 5.91 7.05
N LEU A 154 -11.99 6.51 8.24
CA LEU A 154 -10.73 7.03 8.74
C LEU A 154 -10.37 6.31 10.03
N LEU A 155 -9.23 5.62 10.03
CA LEU A 155 -8.63 5.08 11.24
C LEU A 155 -7.34 5.84 11.52
N VAL A 156 -7.19 6.41 12.71
CA VAL A 156 -5.95 7.03 13.15
C VAL A 156 -5.47 6.34 14.43
N LYS A 157 -4.31 5.70 14.36
CA LYS A 157 -3.64 5.09 15.51
C LYS A 157 -2.57 6.04 16.05
N LEU A 158 -2.77 6.53 17.26
CA LEU A 158 -1.85 7.43 17.96
C LEU A 158 -0.97 6.65 18.94
N ASP A 159 0.33 6.86 18.90
CA ASP A 159 1.23 6.35 19.93
C ASP A 159 1.38 7.40 21.05
N ARG A 160 0.54 7.27 22.09
CA ARG A 160 0.41 8.08 23.34
C ARG A 160 -0.40 9.39 23.24
N TYR A 161 -0.96 9.76 24.42
CA TYR A 161 -1.74 10.92 24.94
C TYR A 161 -2.09 12.17 24.08
N ASP A 162 -1.98 12.13 22.76
CA ASP A 162 -2.32 13.27 21.92
C ASP A 162 -3.84 13.34 21.74
N CYS A 163 -4.46 14.35 22.36
CA CYS A 163 -5.87 14.64 22.24
C CYS A 163 -6.12 15.41 20.92
N PHE A 164 -7.04 14.93 20.08
CA PHE A 164 -7.49 15.66 18.89
C PHE A 164 -8.27 16.92 19.32
N LYS A 165 -7.59 18.06 19.51
CA LYS A 165 -8.26 19.35 19.73
C LYS A 165 -9.10 19.79 18.52
N SER A 166 -8.88 19.20 17.34
CA SER A 166 -9.52 19.55 16.06
C SER A 166 -10.74 18.71 15.69
N LEU A 167 -11.12 17.68 16.47
CA LEU A 167 -12.39 16.96 16.27
C LEU A 167 -13.54 17.75 16.92
N GLN A 168 -13.79 18.96 16.42
CA GLN A 168 -15.05 19.66 16.69
C GLN A 168 -16.12 19.07 15.75
N PRO A 169 -17.36 18.88 16.21
CA PRO A 169 -18.46 18.50 15.32
C PRO A 169 -18.57 19.52 14.18
N LEU A 170 -18.84 19.04 12.96
CA LEU A 170 -19.30 19.90 11.87
C LEU A 170 -20.63 20.53 12.31
N THR A 171 -20.62 21.83 12.60
CA THR A 171 -21.82 22.66 12.79
C THR A 171 -22.45 23.01 11.46
#